data_AF-A0A060RHB0-F1
#
_entry.id   AF-A0A060RHB0-F1
#
_cell.length_a   1.000
_cell.length_b   1.000
_cell.length_c   1.000
_cell.angle_alpha   90.00
_cell.angle_beta   90.00
_cell.angle_gamma   90.00
#
_symmetry.space_group_name_H-M   'P 1'
#
loop_
_entity.id
_entity.type
_entity.pdbx_description
1 polymer ?
#
loop_
_entity_poly.entity_id
_entity_poly.type
_entity_poly.pdbx_seq_one_letter_code
_entity_poly.pdbx_strand_id
1 'polypeptide(L)'
;MKKYIGMRVLRSFVSILLVTTLTYGIIYSLVPRHLIFKQDPNYNKMVTTPDKRINYESLIYSKTGYIDYMDSKDLQKKASKIDSEVTTAVTTKNKKIYQKYIKSIGRNWQLYQFPESKKFYAIRDIPLYERVFRFYSHLIVIDHPWKIKDASNPNLKRYVRFENDPAIGPALVGSGTEHKYLLYFNGSFPYIHQNIITMNLGISYPTYANLPILQVIGQGQGKTEAREVTFPTGKTKMSSIDIYSRTYKSPKKADAMAIDNFGKGDAYTATRNHYSDPSMVSNSVRIGIIGVIISYAFGLPIGLLMARFKNGFFDRFSTGVTTFLLALPSIAIIYAIRFIGSALGLPDSFPALGAHDWRSYALPAFILGFLSIPGTVVWFRRYVVDLQNSDFVRFARAKGLSENEISRKHLFKQAMVPVVNGIPEAILGTIVGATLTETIFAFPGMGKMLIDSIKATNNAMVVGLVFLFTSLSVISLLLGDLLMVILDPRIKLASKGGKR
;
A
#
# COMPACT_ATOMS: atom_id res chain seq x y z
N MET A 1 -14.81 -25.55 -13.53
CA MET A 1 -13.87 -24.40 -13.51
C MET A 1 -14.56 -23.07 -13.21
N LYS A 2 -15.52 -22.57 -14.01
CA LYS A 2 -16.22 -21.29 -13.74
C LYS A 2 -16.81 -21.17 -12.31
N LYS A 3 -17.54 -22.19 -11.84
CA LYS A 3 -18.11 -22.23 -10.47
C LYS A 3 -17.04 -22.19 -9.37
N TYR A 4 -15.91 -22.87 -9.59
CA TYR A 4 -14.78 -22.87 -8.66
C TYR A 4 -14.13 -21.49 -8.58
N ILE A 5 -13.81 -20.90 -9.75
CA ILE A 5 -13.19 -19.56 -9.83
C ILE A 5 -14.13 -18.52 -9.19
N GLY A 6 -15.42 -18.55 -9.52
CA GLY A 6 -16.40 -17.65 -8.91
C GLY A 6 -16.49 -17.79 -7.38
N MET A 7 -16.58 -19.02 -6.86
CA MET A 7 -16.61 -19.27 -5.42
C MET A 7 -15.29 -18.86 -4.74
N ARG A 8 -14.15 -19.07 -5.41
CA ARG A 8 -12.84 -18.68 -4.89
C ARG A 8 -12.71 -17.16 -4.83
N VAL A 9 -13.08 -16.44 -5.90
CA VAL A 9 -13.09 -14.97 -5.93
C VAL A 9 -14.01 -14.42 -4.83
N LEU A 10 -15.19 -15.02 -4.63
CA LEU A 10 -16.09 -14.63 -3.55
C LEU A 10 -15.44 -14.82 -2.16
N ARG A 11 -14.87 -16.01 -1.89
CA ARG A 11 -14.17 -16.28 -0.62
C ARG A 11 -12.97 -15.35 -0.43
N SER A 12 -12.20 -15.10 -1.48
CA SER A 12 -11.09 -14.14 -1.51
C SER A 12 -11.55 -12.76 -1.09
N PHE A 13 -12.64 -12.26 -1.68
CA PHE A 13 -13.22 -10.97 -1.33
C PHE A 13 -13.68 -10.92 0.14
N VAL A 14 -14.40 -11.97 0.59
CA VAL A 14 -14.84 -12.08 1.99
C VAL A 14 -13.65 -12.10 2.96
N SER A 15 -12.56 -12.82 2.64
CA SER A 15 -11.35 -12.84 3.46
C SER A 15 -10.70 -11.47 3.59
N ILE A 16 -10.60 -10.71 2.50
CA ILE A 16 -10.06 -9.34 2.53
C ILE A 16 -10.89 -8.46 3.46
N LEU A 17 -12.22 -8.53 3.34
CA LEU A 17 -13.14 -7.77 4.20
C LEU A 17 -13.04 -8.19 5.66
N LEU A 18 -12.96 -9.49 5.95
CA LEU A 18 -12.88 -10.00 7.33
C LEU A 18 -11.60 -9.54 8.02
N VAL A 19 -10.45 -9.72 7.39
CA VAL A 19 -9.15 -9.32 7.96
C VAL A 19 -9.12 -7.81 8.17
N THR A 20 -9.51 -7.03 7.15
CA THR A 20 -9.48 -5.57 7.22
C THR A 20 -10.45 -5.03 8.28
N THR A 21 -11.68 -5.59 8.37
CA THR A 21 -12.66 -5.21 9.40
C THR A 21 -12.18 -5.59 10.80
N LEU A 22 -11.56 -6.76 10.98
CA LEU A 22 -10.99 -7.16 12.27
C LEU A 22 -9.88 -6.19 12.70
N THR A 23 -8.96 -5.86 11.78
CA THR A 23 -7.91 -4.86 12.02
C THR A 23 -8.50 -3.50 12.38
N TYR A 24 -9.53 -3.06 11.65
CA TYR A 24 -10.24 -1.82 11.95
C TYR A 24 -10.85 -1.87 13.36
N GLY A 25 -11.49 -2.98 13.72
CA GLY A 25 -12.07 -3.22 15.02
C GLY A 25 -11.04 -3.13 16.14
N ILE A 26 -9.93 -3.85 16.03
CA ILE A 26 -8.84 -3.82 17.01
C ILE A 26 -8.29 -2.40 17.17
N ILE A 27 -7.95 -1.73 16.08
CA ILE A 27 -7.30 -0.42 16.13
C ILE A 27 -8.25 0.64 16.69
N TYR A 28 -9.47 0.75 16.17
CA TYR A 28 -10.38 1.82 16.54
C TYR A 28 -11.17 1.57 17.84
N SER A 29 -11.02 0.39 18.46
CA SER A 29 -11.60 0.10 19.78
C SER A 29 -10.55 0.02 20.90
N LEU A 30 -9.37 -0.56 20.65
CA LEU A 30 -8.37 -0.82 21.69
C LEU A 30 -7.26 0.24 21.75
N VAL A 31 -7.04 1.02 20.68
CA VAL A 31 -6.00 2.06 20.66
C VAL A 31 -6.61 3.40 21.07
N PRO A 32 -6.14 4.02 22.18
CA PRO A 32 -6.63 5.32 22.60
C PRO A 32 -6.38 6.41 21.53
N ARG A 33 -7.46 7.07 21.06
CA ARG A 33 -7.40 8.05 19.97
C ARG A 33 -6.48 9.24 20.22
N HIS A 34 -6.26 9.63 21.48
CA HIS A 34 -5.40 10.77 21.84
C HIS A 34 -3.91 10.52 21.54
N LEU A 35 -3.49 9.25 21.41
CA LEU A 35 -2.10 8.90 21.10
C LEU A 35 -1.66 9.38 19.72
N ILE A 36 -2.61 9.64 18.83
CA ILE A 36 -2.38 10.18 17.48
C ILE A 36 -1.61 11.52 17.52
N PHE A 37 -1.76 12.30 18.59
CA PHE A 37 -1.07 13.59 18.74
C PHE A 37 0.31 13.50 19.38
N LYS A 38 0.69 12.33 19.94
CA LYS A 38 1.96 12.17 20.69
C LYS A 38 3.19 12.52 19.84
N GLN A 39 3.11 12.27 18.53
CA GLN A 39 4.17 12.54 17.57
C GLN A 39 3.82 13.65 16.57
N ASP A 40 2.77 14.44 16.83
CA ASP A 40 2.44 15.57 15.97
C ASP A 40 3.23 16.84 16.38
N PRO A 41 4.16 17.31 15.54
CA PRO A 41 4.92 18.52 15.84
C PRO A 41 4.05 19.79 15.87
N ASN A 42 2.91 19.79 15.17
CA ASN A 42 2.02 20.95 15.12
C ASN A 42 1.14 21.04 16.37
N TYR A 43 0.73 19.90 16.92
CA TYR A 43 -0.04 19.83 18.15
C TYR A 43 0.67 20.55 19.31
N ASN A 44 1.98 20.37 19.46
CA ASN A 44 2.73 21.02 20.55
C ASN A 44 3.04 22.51 20.28
N LYS A 45 3.04 22.95 19.02
CA LYS A 45 3.45 24.31 18.61
C LYS A 45 2.29 25.28 18.37
N MET A 46 1.18 24.79 17.80
CA MET A 46 0.06 25.62 17.35
C MET A 46 -1.05 25.78 18.40
N VAL A 47 -0.96 25.00 19.47
CA VAL A 47 -2.00 24.89 20.50
C VAL A 47 -1.64 25.74 21.71
N THR A 48 -1.66 27.06 21.52
CA THR A 48 -1.34 28.02 22.58
C THR A 48 -2.52 28.27 23.51
N THR A 49 -3.76 28.03 23.06
CA THR A 49 -4.98 28.21 23.86
C THR A 49 -5.85 26.95 23.87
N PRO A 50 -6.65 26.70 24.93
CA PRO A 50 -7.61 25.61 25.01
C PRO A 50 -8.58 25.54 23.83
N ASP A 51 -9.05 26.69 23.32
CA ASP A 51 -9.96 26.76 22.18
C ASP A 51 -9.30 26.24 20.90
N LYS A 52 -8.07 26.69 20.64
CA LYS A 52 -7.28 26.23 19.49
C LYS A 52 -6.97 24.74 19.61
N ARG A 53 -6.72 24.23 20.83
CA ARG A 53 -6.51 22.81 21.12
C ARG A 53 -7.67 21.97 20.64
N ILE A 54 -8.85 22.24 21.20
CA ILE A 54 -10.06 21.47 20.94
C ILE A 54 -10.45 21.56 19.47
N ASN A 55 -10.33 22.74 18.87
CA ASN A 55 -10.62 22.93 17.45
C ASN A 55 -9.66 22.11 16.57
N TYR A 56 -8.36 22.13 16.89
CA TYR A 56 -7.36 21.36 16.16
C TYR A 56 -7.58 19.84 16.32
N GLU A 57 -7.76 19.36 17.55
CA GLU A 57 -8.05 17.95 17.83
C GLU A 57 -9.29 17.47 17.09
N SER A 58 -10.37 18.23 17.17
CA SER A 58 -11.65 17.88 16.53
C SER A 58 -11.52 17.86 15.01
N LEU A 59 -10.74 18.78 14.43
CA LEU A 59 -10.44 18.77 13.00
C LEU A 59 -9.66 17.52 12.59
N ILE A 60 -8.63 17.13 13.35
CA ILE A 60 -7.83 15.94 13.04
C ILE A 60 -8.64 14.66 13.22
N TYR A 61 -9.41 14.53 14.31
CA TYR A 61 -10.32 13.42 14.51
C TYR A 61 -11.35 13.32 13.40
N SER A 62 -11.82 14.45 12.87
CA SER A 62 -12.75 14.44 11.75
C SER A 62 -12.10 14.00 10.44
N LYS A 63 -10.90 14.51 10.14
CA LYS A 63 -10.13 14.10 8.96
C LYS A 63 -9.75 12.61 8.97
N THR A 64 -9.50 12.05 10.16
CA THR A 64 -9.12 10.64 10.35
C THR A 64 -10.33 9.72 10.57
N GLY A 65 -11.56 10.25 10.48
CA GLY A 65 -12.81 9.48 10.45
C GLY A 65 -13.33 9.05 11.82
N TYR A 66 -12.84 9.60 12.93
CA TYR A 66 -13.36 9.29 14.26
C TYR A 66 -14.69 9.99 14.55
N ILE A 67 -14.82 11.25 14.10
CA ILE A 67 -15.97 12.11 14.37
C ILE A 67 -16.41 12.89 13.13
N ASP A 68 -17.66 13.32 13.09
CA ASP A 68 -18.06 14.45 12.24
C ASP A 68 -17.94 15.74 13.09
N TYR A 69 -17.33 16.78 12.54
CA TYR A 69 -17.07 18.05 13.25
C TYR A 69 -17.65 19.26 12.51
N MET A 70 -18.23 20.20 13.25
CA MET A 70 -18.61 21.52 12.77
C MET A 70 -17.99 22.57 13.69
N ASP A 71 -17.05 23.35 13.14
CA ASP A 71 -16.53 24.53 13.83
C ASP A 71 -17.62 25.61 13.94
N SER A 72 -17.33 26.71 14.63
CA SER A 72 -18.32 27.77 14.85
C SER A 72 -18.83 28.42 13.55
N LYS A 73 -18.01 28.50 12.49
CA LYS A 73 -18.41 29.11 11.21
C LYS A 73 -19.25 28.13 10.39
N ASP A 74 -18.84 26.87 10.32
CA ASP A 74 -19.57 25.82 9.63
C ASP A 74 -20.93 25.54 10.29
N LEU A 75 -20.97 25.55 11.63
CA LEU A 75 -22.21 25.42 12.39
C LEU A 75 -23.16 26.59 12.10
N GLN A 76 -22.67 27.82 12.11
CA GLN A 76 -23.45 29.01 11.76
C GLN A 76 -23.98 28.93 10.32
N LYS A 77 -23.12 28.60 9.36
CA LYS A 77 -23.48 28.48 7.93
C LYS A 77 -24.55 27.41 7.68
N LYS A 78 -24.54 26.31 8.44
CA LYS A 78 -25.52 25.25 8.29
C LYS A 78 -26.82 25.55 9.03
N ALA A 79 -26.72 26.14 10.23
CA ALA A 79 -27.87 26.57 11.01
C ALA A 79 -28.63 27.74 10.37
N SER A 80 -27.95 28.58 9.58
CA SER A 80 -28.59 29.71 8.88
C SER A 80 -29.66 29.30 7.87
N LYS A 81 -29.68 28.01 7.48
CA LYS A 81 -30.77 27.43 6.67
C LYS A 81 -32.09 27.29 7.43
N ILE A 82 -32.04 27.25 8.77
CA ILE A 82 -33.22 27.21 9.63
C ILE A 82 -33.62 28.64 10.01
N ASP A 83 -32.64 29.47 10.36
CA ASP A 83 -32.86 30.84 10.79
C ASP A 83 -31.70 31.72 10.31
N SER A 84 -31.97 32.61 9.36
CA SER A 84 -30.98 33.47 8.73
C SER A 84 -30.34 34.49 9.68
N GLU A 85 -30.95 34.77 10.84
CA GLU A 85 -30.43 35.73 11.82
C GLU A 85 -29.33 35.13 12.72
N VAL A 86 -29.05 33.82 12.59
CA VAL A 86 -28.07 33.15 13.45
C VAL A 86 -26.64 33.65 13.18
N THR A 87 -25.96 34.05 14.26
CA THR A 87 -24.58 34.52 14.21
C THR A 87 -23.65 33.65 15.06
N THR A 88 -22.34 33.87 14.95
CA THR A 88 -21.34 33.18 15.79
C THR A 88 -21.25 33.74 17.21
N ALA A 89 -22.05 34.77 17.54
CA ALA A 89 -22.07 35.39 18.87
C ALA A 89 -22.64 34.44 19.93
N VAL A 90 -22.14 34.55 21.16
CA VAL A 90 -22.55 33.70 22.28
C VAL A 90 -23.80 34.28 22.94
N THR A 91 -24.97 33.92 22.41
CA THR A 91 -26.27 34.37 22.94
C THR A 91 -27.21 33.20 23.19
N THR A 92 -28.16 33.38 24.11
CA THR A 92 -29.21 32.37 24.40
C THR A 92 -30.09 32.11 23.17
N LYS A 93 -30.33 33.13 22.34
CA LYS A 93 -31.05 33.00 21.06
C LYS A 93 -30.29 32.08 20.10
N ASN A 94 -29.01 32.35 19.85
CA ASN A 94 -28.17 31.51 18.99
C ASN A 94 -28.06 30.08 19.52
N LYS A 95 -27.92 29.90 20.84
CA LYS A 95 -27.90 28.56 21.48
C LYS A 95 -29.17 27.76 21.16
N LYS A 96 -30.36 28.37 21.28
CA LYS A 96 -31.64 27.71 20.96
C LYS A 96 -31.73 27.34 19.49
N ILE A 97 -31.27 28.22 18.58
CA ILE A 97 -31.23 27.95 17.15
C ILE A 97 -30.28 26.78 16.85
N TYR A 98 -29.07 26.77 17.42
CA TYR A 98 -28.13 25.66 17.27
C TYR A 98 -28.69 24.35 17.82
N GLN A 99 -29.32 24.36 18.99
CA GLN A 99 -29.97 23.17 19.53
C GLN A 99 -31.10 22.65 18.63
N LYS A 100 -31.91 23.55 18.05
CA LYS A 100 -32.95 23.18 17.08
C LYS A 100 -32.34 22.56 15.82
N TYR A 101 -31.26 23.13 15.31
CA TYR A 101 -30.51 22.58 14.18
C TYR A 101 -29.96 21.18 14.50
N ILE A 102 -29.27 21.02 15.63
CA ILE A 102 -28.69 19.73 16.05
C ILE A 102 -29.77 18.66 16.26
N LYS A 103 -30.92 19.02 16.84
CA LYS A 103 -32.07 18.11 16.95
C LYS A 103 -32.64 17.72 15.59
N SER A 104 -32.70 18.66 14.64
CA SER A 104 -33.26 18.40 13.30
C SER A 104 -32.40 17.45 12.46
N ILE A 105 -31.07 17.49 12.61
CA ILE A 105 -30.16 16.59 11.87
C ILE A 105 -30.08 15.19 12.51
N GLY A 106 -30.43 15.05 13.78
CA GLY A 106 -30.44 13.77 14.51
C GLY A 106 -29.05 13.13 14.65
N ARG A 107 -28.97 11.80 14.58
CA ARG A 107 -27.71 11.00 14.51
C ARG A 107 -26.69 11.24 15.63
N ASN A 108 -27.13 11.56 16.84
CA ASN A 108 -26.28 11.77 18.02
C ASN A 108 -25.27 12.93 17.88
N TRP A 109 -25.60 13.96 17.09
CA TRP A 109 -24.87 15.22 17.15
C TRP A 109 -25.03 15.88 18.52
N GLN A 110 -23.95 16.41 19.07
CA GLN A 110 -23.90 17.09 20.36
C GLN A 110 -23.33 18.50 20.19
N LEU A 111 -23.93 19.45 20.90
CA LEU A 111 -23.54 20.85 20.92
C LEU A 111 -22.63 21.11 22.12
N TYR A 112 -21.49 21.74 21.87
CA TYR A 112 -20.50 22.09 22.88
C TYR A 112 -20.16 23.59 22.81
N GLN A 113 -19.43 24.05 23.82
CA GLN A 113 -18.88 25.40 23.87
C GLN A 113 -17.39 25.34 24.14
N PHE A 114 -16.63 26.18 23.44
CA PHE A 114 -15.21 26.32 23.71
C PHE A 114 -14.94 26.91 25.10
N PRO A 115 -13.87 26.50 25.81
CA PRO A 115 -13.58 26.95 27.16
C PRO A 115 -13.40 28.47 27.31
N GLU A 116 -12.67 29.13 26.41
CA GLU A 116 -12.35 30.56 26.49
C GLU A 116 -13.39 31.42 25.77
N SER A 117 -13.54 31.24 24.46
CA SER A 117 -14.41 32.10 23.66
C SER A 117 -15.90 31.85 23.88
N LYS A 118 -16.25 30.73 24.54
CA LYS A 118 -17.64 30.24 24.73
C LYS A 118 -18.42 30.04 23.43
N LYS A 119 -17.76 30.14 22.26
CA LYS A 119 -18.37 29.93 20.95
C LYS A 119 -18.83 28.49 20.83
N PHE A 120 -19.94 28.32 20.12
CA PHE A 120 -20.55 27.02 19.92
C PHE A 120 -19.83 26.24 18.82
N TYR A 121 -19.71 24.94 19.01
CA TYR A 121 -19.27 23.98 18.01
C TYR A 121 -20.06 22.67 18.19
N ALA A 122 -20.06 21.81 17.18
CA ALA A 122 -20.79 20.55 17.25
C ALA A 122 -19.92 19.36 16.84
N ILE A 123 -20.09 18.24 17.55
CA ILE A 123 -19.41 16.98 17.27
C ILE A 123 -20.44 15.86 17.21
N ARG A 124 -20.21 14.90 16.32
CA ARG A 124 -20.86 13.59 16.33
C ARG A 124 -19.80 12.51 16.33
N ASP A 125 -19.74 11.70 17.37
CA ASP A 125 -18.91 10.49 17.36
C ASP A 125 -19.47 9.48 16.37
N ILE A 126 -18.61 9.00 15.47
CA ILE A 126 -18.99 8.01 14.46
C ILE A 126 -18.81 6.62 15.10
N PRO A 127 -19.85 5.78 15.19
CA PRO A 127 -19.73 4.44 15.76
C PRO A 127 -18.88 3.54 14.85
N LEU A 128 -18.25 2.53 15.43
CA LEU A 128 -17.28 1.67 14.74
C LEU A 128 -17.81 1.04 13.44
N TYR A 129 -19.04 0.51 13.46
CA TYR A 129 -19.65 -0.10 12.26
C TYR A 129 -19.83 0.92 11.12
N GLU A 130 -20.18 2.17 11.43
CA GLU A 130 -20.31 3.24 10.43
C GLU A 130 -18.95 3.64 9.88
N ARG A 131 -17.89 3.64 10.71
CA ARG A 131 -16.52 3.88 10.25
C ARG A 131 -16.06 2.82 9.25
N VAL A 132 -16.28 1.54 9.57
CA VAL A 132 -15.98 0.40 8.69
C VAL A 132 -16.77 0.52 7.38
N PHE A 133 -18.08 0.80 7.48
CA PHE A 133 -18.92 1.00 6.31
C PHE A 133 -18.43 2.16 5.44
N ARG A 134 -18.09 3.31 6.05
CA ARG A 134 -17.53 4.48 5.34
C ARG A 134 -16.20 4.15 4.66
N PHE A 135 -15.34 3.35 5.28
CA PHE A 135 -14.09 2.92 4.66
C PHE A 135 -14.36 2.17 3.35
N TYR A 136 -15.21 1.13 3.38
CA TYR A 136 -15.53 0.36 2.18
C TYR A 136 -16.35 1.12 1.15
N SER A 137 -17.29 1.97 1.59
CA SER A 137 -18.15 2.73 0.68
C SER A 137 -17.38 3.77 -0.13
N HIS A 138 -16.22 4.22 0.37
CA HIS A 138 -15.35 5.17 -0.33
C HIS A 138 -14.08 4.53 -0.88
N LEU A 139 -13.92 3.21 -0.74
CA LEU A 139 -12.69 2.51 -1.11
C LEU A 139 -12.36 2.65 -2.59
N ILE A 140 -13.33 2.43 -3.47
CA ILE A 140 -13.15 2.60 -4.91
C ILE A 140 -13.59 4.00 -5.32
N VAL A 141 -12.65 4.76 -5.88
CA VAL A 141 -12.88 6.10 -6.40
C VAL A 141 -12.75 6.07 -7.91
N ILE A 142 -13.84 6.41 -8.58
CA ILE A 142 -13.86 6.61 -10.04
C ILE A 142 -13.72 8.11 -10.31
N ASP A 143 -12.76 8.47 -11.14
CA ASP A 143 -12.58 9.83 -11.62
C ASP A 143 -13.42 10.04 -12.90
N HIS A 144 -14.18 11.13 -12.93
CA HIS A 144 -15.13 11.43 -14.00
C HIS A 144 -15.37 12.95 -14.12
N PRO A 145 -15.88 13.46 -15.26
CA PRO A 145 -16.06 14.91 -15.51
C PRO A 145 -16.95 15.68 -14.53
N TRP A 146 -17.69 14.98 -13.66
CA TRP A 146 -18.57 15.59 -12.65
C TRP A 146 -18.05 15.42 -11.23
N LYS A 147 -16.82 14.93 -11.07
CA LYS A 147 -16.17 14.71 -9.78
C LYS A 147 -15.95 16.04 -9.05
N ILE A 148 -15.41 17.03 -9.75
CA ILE A 148 -15.12 18.35 -9.19
C ILE A 148 -16.36 19.24 -9.18
N LYS A 149 -16.68 19.74 -7.98
CA LYS A 149 -17.74 20.71 -7.72
C LYS A 149 -17.14 21.92 -7.00
N ASP A 150 -16.62 22.87 -7.77
CA ASP A 150 -16.04 24.11 -7.25
C ASP A 150 -16.99 25.30 -7.47
N ALA A 151 -17.57 25.83 -6.39
CA ALA A 151 -18.44 27.00 -6.45
C ALA A 151 -17.71 28.27 -6.94
N SER A 152 -16.39 28.32 -6.82
CA SER A 152 -15.57 29.44 -7.29
C SER A 152 -15.24 29.37 -8.78
N ASN A 153 -15.52 28.24 -9.44
CA ASN A 153 -15.37 28.02 -10.88
C ASN A 153 -16.62 27.33 -11.47
N PRO A 154 -17.77 28.04 -11.53
CA PRO A 154 -19.05 27.44 -11.96
C PRO A 154 -19.04 27.04 -13.44
N ASN A 155 -18.28 27.73 -14.28
CA ASN A 155 -18.18 27.52 -15.72
C ASN A 155 -17.07 26.53 -16.11
N LEU A 156 -16.63 25.67 -15.18
CA LEU A 156 -15.63 24.65 -15.45
C LEU A 156 -16.11 23.72 -16.57
N LYS A 157 -15.35 23.68 -17.67
CA LYS A 157 -15.61 22.76 -18.79
C LYS A 157 -15.60 21.31 -18.28
N ARG A 158 -16.50 20.47 -18.79
CA ARG A 158 -16.61 19.05 -18.40
C ARG A 158 -16.50 18.17 -19.63
N TYR A 159 -15.44 17.38 -19.72
CA TYR A 159 -15.22 16.46 -20.84
C TYR A 159 -14.19 15.39 -20.47
N VAL A 160 -14.20 14.30 -21.24
CA VAL A 160 -13.07 13.37 -21.39
C VAL A 160 -12.79 13.27 -22.89
N ARG A 161 -11.54 13.45 -23.30
CA ARG A 161 -11.15 13.29 -24.72
C ARG A 161 -9.71 12.83 -24.84
N PHE A 162 -9.42 12.11 -25.90
CA PHE A 162 -8.03 11.86 -26.29
C PHE A 162 -7.46 13.12 -26.94
N GLU A 163 -6.28 13.54 -26.49
CA GLU A 163 -5.51 14.62 -27.10
C GLU A 163 -4.01 14.31 -27.03
N ASN A 164 -3.25 14.87 -27.97
CA ASN A 164 -1.80 14.85 -27.91
C ASN A 164 -1.34 16.12 -27.18
N ASP A 165 -1.13 16.01 -25.86
CA ASP A 165 -0.74 17.13 -25.01
C ASP A 165 0.73 17.49 -25.28
N PRO A 166 1.08 18.76 -25.59
CA PRO A 166 2.46 19.15 -25.86
C PRO A 166 3.46 18.81 -24.75
N ALA A 167 3.01 18.70 -23.49
CA ALA A 167 3.88 18.44 -22.35
C ALA A 167 4.16 16.94 -22.12
N ILE A 168 3.25 16.04 -22.52
CA ILE A 168 3.35 14.61 -22.20
C ILE A 168 3.06 13.65 -23.35
N GLY A 169 2.66 14.16 -24.51
CA GLY A 169 2.26 13.36 -25.66
C GLY A 169 0.82 12.83 -25.58
N PRO A 170 0.52 11.66 -26.18
CA PRO A 170 -0.84 11.15 -26.29
C PRO A 170 -1.41 10.76 -24.92
N ALA A 171 -2.55 11.34 -24.56
CA ALA A 171 -3.20 11.08 -23.29
C ALA A 171 -4.73 11.18 -23.39
N LEU A 172 -5.42 10.46 -22.51
CA LEU A 172 -6.84 10.68 -22.21
C LEU A 172 -6.93 11.79 -21.18
N VAL A 173 -7.40 12.96 -21.60
CA VAL A 173 -7.46 14.16 -20.77
C VAL A 173 -8.89 14.40 -20.28
N GLY A 174 -9.00 14.69 -18.99
CA GLY A 174 -10.25 15.06 -18.32
C GLY A 174 -10.31 16.54 -17.97
N SER A 175 -11.53 17.08 -18.00
CA SER A 175 -11.88 18.34 -17.36
C SER A 175 -13.11 18.14 -16.48
N GLY A 176 -13.08 18.69 -15.26
CA GLY A 176 -14.06 18.37 -14.21
C GLY A 176 -13.77 17.07 -13.44
N THR A 177 -12.68 16.40 -13.81
CA THR A 177 -12.02 15.28 -13.11
C THR A 177 -11.04 15.77 -12.05
N GLU A 178 -10.66 14.91 -11.11
CA GLU A 178 -9.62 15.18 -10.12
C GLU A 178 -8.24 15.25 -10.78
N HIS A 179 -7.93 14.31 -11.67
CA HIS A 179 -6.69 14.27 -12.44
C HIS A 179 -6.88 14.87 -13.83
N LYS A 180 -5.88 15.62 -14.32
CA LYS A 180 -5.86 16.10 -15.71
C LYS A 180 -5.73 14.94 -16.69
N TYR A 181 -4.78 14.04 -16.41
CA TYR A 181 -4.46 12.89 -17.24
C TYR A 181 -5.07 11.63 -16.63
N LEU A 182 -6.09 11.10 -17.29
CA LEU A 182 -6.81 9.88 -16.87
C LEU A 182 -6.11 8.60 -17.37
N LEU A 183 -5.50 8.66 -18.55
CA LEU A 183 -4.67 7.61 -19.14
C LEU A 183 -3.50 8.30 -19.85
N TYR A 184 -2.27 7.87 -19.59
CA TYR A 184 -1.09 8.42 -20.26
C TYR A 184 0.02 7.37 -20.38
N PHE A 185 0.98 7.66 -21.24
CA PHE A 185 2.09 6.77 -21.56
C PHE A 185 3.40 7.48 -21.28
N ASN A 186 4.34 6.79 -20.63
CA ASN A 186 5.69 7.32 -20.44
C ASN A 186 6.72 6.18 -20.37
N GLY A 187 8.01 6.51 -20.28
CA GLY A 187 9.09 5.53 -20.23
C GLY A 187 9.25 4.77 -18.90
N SER A 188 8.43 5.06 -17.89
CA SER A 188 8.49 4.40 -16.58
C SER A 188 7.52 3.23 -16.53
N PHE A 189 8.01 2.05 -16.15
CA PHE A 189 7.14 0.88 -15.98
C PHE A 189 6.17 1.08 -14.79
N PRO A 190 4.86 0.75 -14.93
CA PRO A 190 4.21 0.26 -16.14
C PRO A 190 4.10 1.36 -17.20
N TYR A 191 4.45 1.08 -18.46
CA TYR A 191 4.47 2.09 -19.54
C TYR A 191 3.10 2.73 -19.84
N ILE A 192 2.02 2.16 -19.29
CA ILE A 192 0.66 2.65 -19.36
C ILE A 192 0.20 2.97 -17.94
N HIS A 193 -0.20 4.21 -17.70
CA HIS A 193 -0.64 4.71 -16.41
C HIS A 193 -2.10 5.13 -16.46
N GLN A 194 -2.88 4.80 -15.43
CA GLN A 194 -4.29 5.15 -15.34
C GLN A 194 -4.63 5.79 -13.99
N ASN A 195 -5.43 6.85 -14.05
CA ASN A 195 -5.99 7.56 -12.89
C ASN A 195 -7.53 7.51 -12.88
N ILE A 196 -8.15 6.67 -13.71
CA ILE A 196 -9.60 6.54 -13.82
C ILE A 196 -10.18 5.86 -12.58
N ILE A 197 -9.54 4.78 -12.13
CA ILE A 197 -9.97 3.99 -10.97
C ILE A 197 -8.83 3.99 -9.96
N THR A 198 -9.08 4.58 -8.79
CA THR A 198 -8.12 4.65 -7.69
C THR A 198 -8.73 4.09 -6.41
N MET A 199 -7.87 3.69 -5.46
CA MET A 199 -8.32 3.27 -4.14
C MET A 199 -8.09 4.38 -3.11
N ASN A 200 -9.12 4.77 -2.37
CA ASN A 200 -8.98 5.66 -1.23
C ASN A 200 -8.83 4.85 0.06
N LEU A 201 -7.58 4.66 0.47
CA LEU A 201 -7.26 3.96 1.73
C LEU A 201 -7.30 4.90 2.95
N GLY A 202 -7.56 6.20 2.73
CA GLY A 202 -7.49 7.23 3.75
C GLY A 202 -6.24 8.09 3.66
N ILE A 203 -6.04 8.90 4.69
CA ILE A 203 -5.00 9.92 4.78
C ILE A 203 -4.07 9.56 5.93
N SER A 204 -2.76 9.70 5.69
CA SER A 204 -1.72 9.45 6.68
C SER A 204 -1.64 10.60 7.70
N TYR A 205 -1.57 10.25 8.99
CA TYR A 205 -1.34 11.18 10.09
C TYR A 205 -0.89 10.41 11.35
N PRO A 206 0.14 10.86 12.11
CA PRO A 206 0.84 12.14 11.99
C PRO A 206 2.07 12.13 11.04
N THR A 207 2.61 10.97 10.68
CA THR A 207 3.93 10.86 10.03
C THR A 207 4.03 11.48 8.63
N TYR A 208 2.97 11.40 7.82
CA TYR A 208 2.86 12.07 6.52
C TYR A 208 1.58 12.90 6.47
N ALA A 209 1.47 13.83 7.43
CA ALA A 209 0.25 14.55 7.73
C ALA A 209 -0.44 15.12 6.48
N ASN A 210 -1.67 14.65 6.26
CA ASN A 210 -2.57 15.07 5.18
C ASN A 210 -2.26 14.50 3.78
N LEU A 211 -1.33 13.54 3.64
CA LEU A 211 -1.09 12.86 2.36
C LEU A 211 -1.92 11.58 2.21
N PRO A 212 -2.53 11.31 1.03
CA PRO A 212 -3.17 10.04 0.76
C PRO A 212 -2.21 8.86 0.93
N ILE A 213 -2.68 7.76 1.52
CA ILE A 213 -1.83 6.60 1.82
C ILE A 213 -1.17 6.01 0.57
N LEU A 214 -1.92 5.87 -0.54
CA LEU A 214 -1.36 5.40 -1.81
C LEU A 214 -0.24 6.31 -2.34
N GLN A 215 -0.35 7.62 -2.11
CA GLN A 215 0.71 8.54 -2.47
C GLN A 215 1.93 8.34 -1.57
N VAL A 216 1.76 8.19 -0.26
CA VAL A 216 2.88 7.98 0.68
C VAL A 216 3.74 6.77 0.29
N ILE A 217 3.10 5.65 -0.04
CA ILE A 217 3.81 4.41 -0.39
C ILE A 217 4.34 4.40 -1.84
N GLY A 218 3.67 5.12 -2.74
CA GLY A 218 3.93 5.10 -4.17
C GLY A 218 4.86 6.19 -4.67
N GLN A 219 4.97 7.32 -3.95
CA GLN A 219 5.88 8.41 -4.31
C GLN A 219 7.34 8.06 -4.02
N GLY A 220 8.27 8.65 -4.78
CA GLY A 220 9.69 8.53 -4.50
C GLY A 220 10.09 9.18 -3.17
N GLN A 221 11.32 8.94 -2.74
CA GLN A 221 11.84 9.29 -1.42
C GLN A 221 13.10 10.15 -1.52
N GLY A 222 13.57 10.68 -0.40
CA GLY A 222 14.78 11.52 -0.38
C GLY A 222 14.50 12.96 -0.83
N LYS A 223 15.47 13.58 -1.51
CA LYS A 223 15.38 14.98 -1.94
C LYS A 223 14.59 15.08 -3.24
N THR A 224 13.95 16.22 -3.48
CA THR A 224 13.33 16.49 -4.77
C THR A 224 14.40 16.62 -5.85
N GLU A 225 14.20 15.95 -6.98
CA GLU A 225 15.15 15.92 -8.09
C GLU A 225 14.65 16.83 -9.21
N ALA A 226 15.45 17.81 -9.63
CA ALA A 226 15.13 18.65 -10.76
C ALA A 226 15.45 17.93 -12.07
N ARG A 227 14.48 17.86 -12.97
CA ARG A 227 14.61 17.30 -14.32
C ARG A 227 14.15 18.33 -15.34
N GLU A 228 14.54 18.15 -16.59
CA GLU A 228 14.04 18.99 -17.67
C GLU A 228 12.55 18.69 -17.89
N VAL A 229 11.70 19.69 -17.68
CA VAL A 229 10.24 19.58 -17.81
C VAL A 229 9.74 20.62 -18.78
N THR A 230 9.04 20.16 -19.82
CA THR A 230 8.29 21.01 -20.74
C THR A 230 6.89 21.25 -20.18
N PHE A 231 6.56 22.51 -19.92
CA PHE A 231 5.25 22.88 -19.40
C PHE A 231 4.24 23.17 -20.52
N PRO A 232 2.93 23.17 -20.23
CA PRO A 232 1.88 23.47 -21.22
C PRO A 232 1.99 24.85 -21.89
N THR A 233 2.72 25.78 -21.27
CA THR A 233 3.05 27.10 -21.84
C THR A 233 4.12 27.04 -22.95
N GLY A 234 4.68 25.85 -23.23
CA GLY A 234 5.77 25.64 -24.19
C GLY A 234 7.17 25.93 -23.62
N LYS A 235 7.26 26.41 -22.38
CA LYS A 235 8.54 26.67 -21.70
C LYS A 235 9.11 25.37 -21.15
N THR A 236 10.37 25.09 -21.46
CA THR A 236 11.14 24.00 -20.86
C THR A 236 12.05 24.55 -19.77
N LYS A 237 12.00 23.98 -18.57
CA LYS A 237 12.80 24.42 -17.41
C LYS A 237 13.23 23.24 -16.56
N MET A 238 14.33 23.40 -15.83
CA MET A 238 14.71 22.46 -14.76
C MET A 238 13.74 22.62 -13.60
N SER A 239 12.94 21.59 -13.33
CA SER A 239 11.96 21.59 -12.26
C SER A 239 11.84 20.19 -11.66
N SER A 240 11.51 20.12 -10.37
CA SER A 240 11.17 18.85 -9.73
C SER A 240 9.72 18.43 -9.95
N ILE A 241 8.91 19.23 -10.64
CA ILE A 241 7.49 18.94 -10.86
C ILE A 241 7.32 17.67 -11.69
N ASP A 242 6.50 16.75 -11.19
CA ASP A 242 5.99 15.63 -11.98
C ASP A 242 4.79 16.12 -12.81
N ILE A 243 5.05 16.38 -14.08
CA ILE A 243 4.05 16.91 -15.01
C ILE A 243 2.85 15.97 -15.19
N TYR A 244 3.02 14.66 -15.03
CA TYR A 244 1.95 13.66 -15.20
C TYR A 244 0.99 13.64 -14.00
N SER A 245 1.40 14.19 -12.86
CA SER A 245 0.64 14.18 -11.61
C SER A 245 -0.36 15.33 -11.43
N ARG A 246 -0.64 16.09 -12.50
CA ARG A 246 -1.51 17.27 -12.47
C ARG A 246 -2.91 16.93 -11.97
N THR A 247 -3.30 17.61 -10.89
CA THR A 247 -4.61 17.50 -10.23
C THR A 247 -5.31 18.85 -10.11
N TYR A 248 -6.62 18.81 -9.91
CA TYR A 248 -7.45 20.00 -9.85
C TYR A 248 -7.07 20.90 -8.67
N LYS A 249 -6.79 22.17 -8.98
CA LYS A 249 -6.65 23.26 -8.01
C LYS A 249 -7.40 24.46 -8.58
N SER A 250 -8.32 25.01 -7.78
CA SER A 250 -9.11 26.16 -8.20
C SER A 250 -8.21 27.27 -8.77
N PRO A 251 -8.49 27.81 -9.98
CA PRO A 251 -7.66 28.85 -10.58
C PRO A 251 -7.50 30.10 -9.69
N LYS A 252 -8.47 30.39 -8.80
CA LYS A 252 -8.37 31.50 -7.84
C LYS A 252 -7.29 31.29 -6.76
N LYS A 253 -6.84 30.05 -6.58
CA LYS A 253 -5.78 29.65 -5.64
C LYS A 253 -4.44 29.40 -6.36
N ALA A 254 -4.36 29.62 -7.67
CA ALA A 254 -3.11 29.49 -8.41
C ALA A 254 -2.15 30.61 -8.00
N ASP A 255 -0.93 30.24 -7.64
CA ASP A 255 0.16 31.17 -7.36
C ASP A 255 0.84 31.63 -8.67
N ALA A 256 1.70 32.64 -8.58
CA ALA A 256 2.38 33.20 -9.76
C ALA A 256 3.22 32.15 -10.51
N MET A 257 3.82 31.21 -9.79
CA MET A 257 4.61 30.12 -10.37
C MET A 257 3.71 29.14 -11.15
N ALA A 258 2.55 28.77 -10.60
CA ALA A 258 1.57 27.95 -11.28
C ALA A 258 1.05 28.63 -12.56
N ILE A 259 0.82 29.94 -12.52
CA ILE A 259 0.38 30.72 -13.69
C ILE A 259 1.47 30.76 -14.77
N ASP A 260 2.73 30.97 -14.38
CA ASP A 260 3.86 30.99 -15.32
C ASP A 260 4.13 29.61 -15.94
N ASN A 261 3.97 28.54 -15.18
CA ASN A 261 4.16 27.17 -15.63
C ASN A 261 3.00 26.70 -16.51
N PHE A 262 1.76 26.77 -16.02
CA PHE A 262 0.61 26.12 -16.66
C PHE A 262 -0.29 27.07 -17.47
N GLY A 263 -0.11 28.38 -17.32
CA GLY A 263 -0.94 29.40 -17.97
C GLY A 263 -2.06 29.93 -17.08
N LYS A 264 -2.49 31.15 -17.39
CA LYS A 264 -3.54 31.85 -16.62
C LYS A 264 -4.88 31.16 -16.82
N GLY A 265 -5.53 30.79 -15.71
CA GLY A 265 -6.86 30.16 -15.73
C GLY A 265 -6.86 28.64 -15.86
N ASP A 266 -5.69 28.00 -15.97
CA ASP A 266 -5.59 26.54 -15.92
C ASP A 266 -6.03 26.04 -14.52
N ALA A 267 -6.90 25.03 -14.51
CA ALA A 267 -7.49 24.48 -13.30
C ALA A 267 -6.75 23.24 -12.76
N TYR A 268 -5.67 22.82 -13.41
CA TYR A 268 -4.90 21.61 -13.11
C TYR A 268 -3.44 21.97 -12.83
N THR A 269 -3.26 22.73 -11.75
CA THR A 269 -1.98 23.33 -11.35
C THR A 269 -1.38 22.71 -10.09
N ALA A 270 -2.09 21.79 -9.41
CA ALA A 270 -1.51 21.02 -8.32
C ALA A 270 -0.74 19.83 -8.87
N THR A 271 0.53 19.71 -8.48
CA THR A 271 1.43 18.64 -8.93
C THR A 271 2.17 18.03 -7.75
N ARG A 272 2.64 16.80 -7.94
CA ARG A 272 3.64 16.14 -7.11
C ARG A 272 5.04 16.51 -7.62
N ASN A 273 6.04 16.11 -6.85
CA ASN A 273 7.44 16.26 -7.23
C ASN A 273 8.07 14.90 -7.54
N HIS A 274 9.03 14.89 -8.46
CA HIS A 274 10.02 13.84 -8.59
C HIS A 274 10.99 13.90 -7.42
N TYR A 275 11.37 12.72 -6.97
CA TYR A 275 12.28 12.51 -5.86
C TYR A 275 13.45 11.64 -6.35
N SER A 276 14.62 11.84 -5.76
CA SER A 276 15.85 11.14 -6.15
C SER A 276 15.76 9.64 -5.91
N ASP A 277 15.17 9.24 -4.79
CA ASP A 277 15.20 7.85 -4.35
C ASP A 277 13.88 7.13 -4.74
N PRO A 278 13.91 5.80 -4.92
CA PRO A 278 12.73 5.04 -5.27
C PRO A 278 11.65 5.05 -4.17
N SER A 279 10.41 4.75 -4.57
CA SER A 279 9.29 4.61 -3.65
C SER A 279 9.44 3.41 -2.71
N MET A 280 8.66 3.40 -1.63
CA MET A 280 8.67 2.30 -0.65
C MET A 280 8.31 0.97 -1.32
N VAL A 281 7.30 0.98 -2.19
CA VAL A 281 6.92 -0.18 -3.00
C VAL A 281 8.08 -0.63 -3.88
N SER A 282 8.72 0.30 -4.61
CA SER A 282 9.84 -0.05 -5.50
C SER A 282 11.01 -0.67 -4.73
N ASN A 283 11.36 -0.10 -3.58
CA ASN A 283 12.45 -0.58 -2.74
C ASN A 283 12.19 -1.99 -2.21
N SER A 284 11.01 -2.27 -1.64
CA SER A 284 10.64 -3.60 -1.16
C SER A 284 10.64 -4.64 -2.28
N VAL A 285 10.12 -4.28 -3.46
CA VAL A 285 10.13 -5.16 -4.64
C VAL A 285 11.55 -5.50 -5.09
N ARG A 286 12.46 -4.52 -5.15
CA ARG A 286 13.85 -4.72 -5.57
C ARG A 286 14.57 -5.77 -4.71
N ILE A 287 14.59 -5.57 -3.38
CA ILE A 287 15.26 -6.52 -2.48
C ILE A 287 14.52 -7.87 -2.42
N GLY A 288 13.20 -7.85 -2.52
CA GLY A 288 12.38 -9.05 -2.46
C GLY A 288 12.58 -9.94 -3.69
N ILE A 289 12.60 -9.38 -4.91
CA ILE A 289 12.82 -10.17 -6.13
C ILE A 289 14.21 -10.81 -6.11
N ILE A 290 15.24 -10.07 -5.72
CA ILE A 290 16.59 -10.62 -5.58
C ILE A 290 16.60 -11.75 -4.53
N GLY A 291 15.91 -11.55 -3.39
CA GLY A 291 15.75 -12.58 -2.37
C GLY A 291 15.05 -13.85 -2.89
N VAL A 292 13.97 -13.70 -3.66
CA VAL A 292 13.25 -14.82 -4.28
C VAL A 292 14.15 -15.59 -5.24
N ILE A 293 14.93 -14.88 -6.08
CA ILE A 293 15.90 -15.50 -6.99
C ILE A 293 16.93 -16.31 -6.21
N ILE A 294 17.51 -15.75 -5.15
CA ILE A 294 18.46 -16.45 -4.27
C ILE A 294 17.79 -17.68 -3.65
N SER A 295 16.59 -17.54 -3.10
CA SER A 295 15.88 -18.65 -2.46
C SER A 295 15.67 -19.83 -3.41
N TYR A 296 15.21 -19.58 -4.63
CA TYR A 296 14.99 -20.65 -5.60
C TYR A 296 16.29 -21.17 -6.22
N ALA A 297 17.27 -20.31 -6.46
CA ALA A 297 18.57 -20.71 -7.01
C ALA A 297 19.31 -21.69 -6.09
N PHE A 298 19.20 -21.54 -4.76
CA PHE A 298 19.83 -22.45 -3.80
C PHE A 298 18.87 -23.52 -3.29
N GLY A 299 17.63 -23.15 -2.97
CA GLY A 299 16.68 -24.05 -2.33
C GLY A 299 16.22 -25.21 -3.22
N LEU A 300 15.99 -24.96 -4.52
CA LEU A 300 15.55 -26.01 -5.44
C LEU A 300 16.66 -27.04 -5.72
N PRO A 301 17.91 -26.67 -6.03
CA PRO A 301 18.98 -27.65 -6.20
C PRO A 301 19.27 -28.45 -4.93
N ILE A 302 19.33 -27.81 -3.76
CA ILE A 302 19.56 -28.51 -2.49
C ILE A 302 18.41 -29.51 -2.22
N GLY A 303 17.15 -29.08 -2.38
CA GLY A 303 16.00 -29.96 -2.21
C GLY A 303 15.99 -31.16 -3.16
N LEU A 304 16.38 -30.95 -4.43
CA LEU A 304 16.52 -32.03 -5.42
C LEU A 304 17.61 -33.02 -5.01
N LEU A 305 18.78 -32.51 -4.59
CA LEU A 305 19.91 -33.33 -4.17
C LEU A 305 19.59 -34.15 -2.91
N MET A 306 18.92 -33.54 -1.92
CA MET A 306 18.46 -34.25 -0.73
C MET A 306 17.49 -35.37 -1.08
N ALA A 307 16.53 -35.12 -1.97
CA ALA A 307 15.59 -36.15 -2.40
C ALA A 307 16.29 -37.26 -3.19
N ARG A 308 17.27 -36.92 -4.02
CA ARG A 308 18.05 -37.90 -4.79
C ARG A 308 18.87 -38.83 -3.89
N PHE A 309 19.54 -38.27 -2.88
CA PHE A 309 20.32 -39.04 -1.90
C PHE A 309 19.53 -39.29 -0.62
N LYS A 310 18.25 -39.65 -0.76
CA LYS A 310 17.32 -39.85 0.34
C LYS A 310 17.92 -40.79 1.39
N ASN A 311 17.82 -40.40 2.66
CA ASN A 311 18.37 -41.09 3.83
C ASN A 311 19.90 -41.23 3.85
N GLY A 312 20.63 -40.70 2.86
CA GLY A 312 22.09 -40.63 2.85
C GLY A 312 22.65 -39.50 3.71
N PHE A 313 23.98 -39.38 3.75
CA PHE A 313 24.66 -38.36 4.56
C PHE A 313 24.22 -36.93 4.18
N PHE A 314 24.20 -36.59 2.88
CA PHE A 314 23.81 -35.26 2.41
C PHE A 314 22.39 -34.90 2.86
N ASP A 315 21.44 -35.83 2.71
CA ASP A 315 20.05 -35.62 3.14
C ASP A 315 19.94 -35.40 4.66
N ARG A 316 20.59 -36.24 5.47
CA ARG A 316 20.57 -36.09 6.94
C ARG A 316 21.24 -34.79 7.39
N PHE A 317 22.40 -34.47 6.83
CA PHE A 317 23.13 -33.24 7.15
C PHE A 317 22.33 -32.00 6.77
N SER A 318 21.85 -31.91 5.53
CA SER A 318 21.03 -30.78 5.07
C SER A 318 19.70 -30.69 5.83
N THR A 319 19.10 -31.81 6.25
CA THR A 319 17.93 -31.82 7.13
C THR A 319 18.27 -31.21 8.50
N GLY A 320 19.41 -31.58 9.08
CA GLY A 320 19.89 -30.97 10.33
C GLY A 320 20.12 -29.46 10.20
N VAL A 321 20.82 -29.02 9.16
CA VAL A 321 21.07 -27.59 8.88
C VAL A 321 19.78 -26.82 8.66
N THR A 322 18.87 -27.32 7.82
CA THR A 322 17.59 -26.65 7.54
C THR A 322 16.69 -26.59 8.77
N THR A 323 16.63 -27.67 9.56
CA THR A 323 15.87 -27.69 10.82
C THR A 323 16.45 -26.71 11.83
N PHE A 324 17.78 -26.66 11.98
CA PHE A 324 18.46 -25.69 12.84
C PHE A 324 18.15 -24.26 12.42
N LEU A 325 18.28 -23.93 11.13
CA LEU A 325 17.98 -22.59 10.61
C LEU A 325 16.51 -22.19 10.82
N LEU A 326 15.56 -23.13 10.66
CA LEU A 326 14.14 -22.88 10.91
C LEU A 326 13.80 -22.71 12.39
N ALA A 327 14.59 -23.32 13.29
CA ALA A 327 14.39 -23.21 14.73
C ALA A 327 14.93 -21.88 15.31
N LEU A 328 15.85 -21.22 14.61
CA LEU A 328 16.40 -19.93 15.04
C LEU A 328 15.37 -18.80 14.85
N PRO A 329 15.25 -17.87 15.81
CA PRO A 329 14.52 -16.63 15.60
C PRO A 329 15.09 -15.86 14.40
N SER A 330 14.23 -15.46 13.46
CA SER A 330 14.64 -14.76 12.24
C SER A 330 15.46 -13.49 12.54
N ILE A 331 15.11 -12.75 13.60
CA ILE A 331 15.84 -11.58 14.07
C ILE A 331 17.31 -11.91 14.37
N ALA A 332 17.60 -13.05 15.00
CA ALA A 332 18.97 -13.45 15.31
C ALA A 332 19.78 -13.71 14.04
N ILE A 333 19.19 -14.39 13.05
CA ILE A 333 19.82 -14.62 11.74
C ILE A 333 20.09 -13.29 11.02
N ILE A 334 19.12 -12.37 11.03
CA ILE A 334 19.27 -11.04 10.40
C ILE A 334 20.46 -10.29 11.00
N TYR A 335 20.57 -10.24 12.34
CA TYR A 335 21.70 -9.58 13.00
C TYR A 335 23.03 -10.28 12.76
N ALA A 336 23.06 -11.63 12.78
CA ALA A 336 24.28 -12.38 12.51
C ALA A 336 24.81 -12.12 11.09
N ILE A 337 23.95 -12.21 10.08
CA ILE A 337 24.33 -11.93 8.69
C ILE A 337 24.69 -10.46 8.50
N ARG A 338 23.97 -9.53 9.15
CA ARG A 338 24.31 -8.10 9.15
C ARG A 338 25.73 -7.87 9.69
N PHE A 339 26.06 -8.47 10.84
CA PHE A 339 27.37 -8.33 11.48
C PHE A 339 28.49 -8.90 10.60
N ILE A 340 28.30 -10.11 10.06
CA ILE A 340 29.28 -10.74 9.16
C ILE A 340 29.46 -9.90 7.89
N GLY A 341 28.36 -9.45 7.27
CA GLY A 341 28.41 -8.62 6.06
C GLY A 341 29.12 -7.28 6.32
N SER A 342 28.86 -6.65 7.45
CA SER A 342 29.53 -5.41 7.86
C SER A 342 31.04 -5.61 8.08
N ALA A 343 31.44 -6.72 8.72
CA ALA A 343 32.86 -7.08 8.87
C ALA A 343 33.56 -7.32 7.52
N LEU A 344 32.82 -7.70 6.48
CA LEU A 344 33.29 -7.83 5.10
C LEU A 344 33.22 -6.52 4.29
N GLY A 345 32.88 -5.39 4.93
CA GLY A 345 32.84 -4.07 4.30
C GLY A 345 31.53 -3.75 3.56
N LEU A 346 30.48 -4.54 3.73
CA LEU A 346 29.16 -4.23 3.15
C LEU A 346 28.38 -3.24 4.04
N PRO A 347 27.51 -2.40 3.43
CA PRO A 347 26.60 -1.53 4.17
C PRO A 347 25.70 -2.31 5.15
N ASP A 348 25.68 -1.87 6.40
CA ASP A 348 24.87 -2.46 7.46
C ASP A 348 23.53 -1.74 7.68
N SER A 349 23.31 -0.65 6.93
CA SER A 349 22.15 0.24 7.04
C SER A 349 21.91 0.99 5.72
N PHE A 350 20.68 1.49 5.53
CA PHE A 350 20.28 2.24 4.35
C PHE A 350 19.91 3.69 4.71
N PRO A 351 20.32 4.70 3.91
CA PRO A 351 21.26 4.64 2.80
C PRO A 351 22.69 4.98 3.24
N ALA A 352 23.52 3.99 3.59
CA ALA A 352 24.94 4.27 3.89
C ALA A 352 25.74 4.71 2.65
N LEU A 353 25.42 4.17 1.47
CA LEU A 353 26.04 4.53 0.18
C LEU A 353 25.09 5.23 -0.79
N GLY A 354 23.86 5.54 -0.36
CA GLY A 354 22.81 6.08 -1.23
C GLY A 354 21.91 5.02 -1.86
N ALA A 355 20.73 5.45 -2.33
CA ALA A 355 19.73 4.59 -2.96
C ALA A 355 20.09 4.16 -4.40
N HIS A 356 21.13 4.76 -5.00
CA HIS A 356 21.59 4.42 -6.35
C HIS A 356 22.74 3.42 -6.36
N ASP A 357 23.35 3.14 -5.21
CA ASP A 357 24.42 2.13 -5.10
C ASP A 357 23.80 0.75 -4.86
N TRP A 358 24.13 -0.22 -5.72
CA TRP A 358 23.61 -1.59 -5.62
C TRP A 358 24.06 -2.30 -4.33
N ARG A 359 25.21 -1.91 -3.75
CA ARG A 359 25.74 -2.47 -2.51
C ARG A 359 24.82 -2.19 -1.32
N SER A 360 24.06 -1.09 -1.35
CA SER A 360 23.03 -0.75 -0.36
C SER A 360 21.88 -1.77 -0.32
N TYR A 361 21.69 -2.56 -1.38
CA TYR A 361 20.62 -3.54 -1.51
C TYR A 361 21.11 -4.98 -1.30
N ALA A 362 22.40 -5.23 -1.43
CA ALA A 362 22.98 -6.58 -1.46
C ALA A 362 22.70 -7.37 -0.17
N LEU A 363 23.02 -6.79 0.99
CA LEU A 363 22.89 -7.48 2.27
C LEU A 363 21.42 -7.70 2.68
N PRO A 364 20.51 -6.71 2.59
CA PRO A 364 19.09 -6.94 2.82
C PRO A 364 18.51 -8.01 1.89
N ALA A 365 18.81 -7.96 0.59
CA ALA A 365 18.29 -8.92 -0.38
C ALA A 365 18.79 -10.35 -0.13
N PHE A 366 20.08 -10.50 0.20
CA PHE A 366 20.66 -11.80 0.55
C PHE A 366 19.97 -12.40 1.78
N ILE A 367 19.74 -11.60 2.82
CA ILE A 367 19.05 -12.04 4.05
C ILE A 367 17.64 -12.55 3.73
N LEU A 368 16.88 -11.86 2.88
CA LEU A 368 15.54 -12.32 2.47
C LEU A 368 15.57 -13.67 1.77
N GLY A 369 16.52 -13.85 0.84
CA GLY A 369 16.71 -15.11 0.16
C GLY A 369 17.14 -16.22 1.13
N PHE A 370 18.14 -15.94 1.96
CA PHE A 370 18.70 -16.88 2.93
C PHE A 370 17.64 -17.40 3.91
N LEU A 371 16.82 -16.51 4.47
CA LEU A 371 15.72 -16.89 5.38
C LEU A 371 14.67 -17.79 4.69
N SER A 372 14.52 -17.66 3.37
CA SER A 372 13.54 -18.43 2.59
C SER A 372 14.08 -19.78 2.11
N ILE A 373 15.41 -19.97 2.03
CA ILE A 373 16.04 -21.21 1.54
C ILE A 373 15.56 -22.45 2.30
N PRO A 374 15.57 -22.52 3.66
CA PRO A 374 15.20 -23.74 4.38
C PRO A 374 13.78 -24.23 4.07
N GLY A 375 12.82 -23.30 4.00
CA GLY A 375 11.44 -23.62 3.64
C GLY A 375 11.33 -24.16 2.21
N THR A 376 11.98 -23.50 1.26
CA THR A 376 12.04 -23.95 -0.15
C THR A 376 12.65 -25.35 -0.27
N VAL A 377 13.74 -25.62 0.44
CA VAL A 377 14.40 -26.95 0.45
C VAL A 377 13.46 -28.04 0.96
N VAL A 378 12.82 -27.82 2.12
CA VAL A 378 11.94 -28.81 2.77
C VAL A 378 10.76 -29.17 1.86
N TRP A 379 10.08 -28.16 1.31
CA TRP A 379 8.93 -28.38 0.45
C TRP A 379 9.33 -29.01 -0.89
N PHE A 380 10.38 -28.52 -1.53
CA PHE A 380 10.79 -29.06 -2.82
C PHE A 380 11.28 -30.50 -2.72
N ARG A 381 12.06 -30.83 -1.68
CA ARG A 381 12.45 -32.20 -1.36
C ARG A 381 11.22 -33.09 -1.20
N ARG A 382 10.20 -32.65 -0.43
CA ARG A 382 8.97 -33.41 -0.22
C ARG A 382 8.29 -33.74 -1.55
N TYR A 383 8.11 -32.75 -2.43
CA TYR A 383 7.51 -32.96 -3.74
C TYR A 383 8.27 -33.96 -4.60
N VAL A 384 9.61 -33.88 -4.62
CA VAL A 384 10.44 -34.83 -5.38
C VAL A 384 10.32 -36.25 -4.80
N VAL A 385 10.39 -36.40 -3.48
CA VAL A 385 10.28 -37.71 -2.82
C VAL A 385 8.92 -38.37 -3.08
N ASP A 386 7.83 -37.61 -3.04
CA ASP A 386 6.49 -38.13 -3.34
C ASP A 386 6.39 -38.65 -4.79
N LEU A 387 7.09 -37.99 -5.73
CA LEU A 387 7.10 -38.37 -7.14
C LEU A 387 8.00 -39.58 -7.46
N GLN A 388 8.99 -39.90 -6.62
CA GLN A 388 9.95 -41.00 -6.87
C GLN A 388 9.29 -42.39 -7.02
N ASN A 389 8.10 -42.57 -6.44
CA ASN A 389 7.37 -43.84 -6.46
C ASN A 389 6.28 -43.91 -7.54
N SER A 390 6.13 -42.86 -8.35
CA SER A 390 5.10 -42.79 -9.38
C SER A 390 5.37 -43.70 -10.59
N ASP A 391 4.30 -44.05 -11.32
CA ASP A 391 4.37 -44.97 -12.45
C ASP A 391 5.27 -44.48 -13.58
N PHE A 392 5.33 -43.16 -13.82
CA PHE A 392 6.21 -42.60 -14.86
C PHE A 392 7.70 -42.80 -14.53
N VAL A 393 8.06 -42.80 -13.23
CA VAL A 393 9.43 -43.07 -12.79
C VAL A 393 9.76 -44.55 -12.95
N ARG A 394 8.84 -45.45 -12.56
CA ARG A 394 9.00 -46.89 -12.76
C ARG A 394 9.17 -47.24 -14.24
N PHE A 395 8.38 -46.61 -15.11
CA PHE A 395 8.49 -46.75 -16.55
C PHE A 395 9.81 -46.21 -17.11
N ALA A 396 10.27 -45.06 -16.62
CA ALA A 396 11.58 -44.51 -17.02
C ALA A 396 12.75 -45.43 -16.60
N ARG A 397 12.68 -46.04 -15.40
CA ARG A 397 13.65 -47.05 -14.96
C ARG A 397 13.61 -48.30 -15.84
N ALA A 398 12.42 -48.80 -16.17
CA ALA A 398 12.26 -49.94 -17.07
C ALA A 398 12.81 -49.68 -18.48
N LYS A 399 12.82 -48.42 -18.93
CA LYS A 399 13.48 -47.97 -20.17
C LYS A 399 15.00 -47.84 -20.08
N GLY A 400 15.61 -48.09 -18.91
CA GLY A 400 17.06 -48.02 -18.71
C GLY A 400 17.62 -46.61 -18.47
N LEU A 401 16.77 -45.61 -18.18
CA LEU A 401 17.27 -44.27 -17.87
C LEU A 401 18.01 -44.28 -16.53
N SER A 402 19.13 -43.57 -16.46
CA SER A 402 19.89 -43.41 -15.22
C SER A 402 19.11 -42.59 -14.18
N GLU A 403 19.33 -42.82 -12.88
CA GLU A 403 18.72 -42.01 -11.80
C GLU A 403 19.05 -40.51 -11.94
N ASN A 404 20.22 -40.18 -12.51
CA ASN A 404 20.61 -38.82 -12.86
C ASN A 404 19.65 -38.18 -13.88
N GLU A 405 19.36 -38.93 -14.94
CA GLU A 405 18.48 -38.47 -16.00
C GLU A 405 17.03 -38.39 -15.52
N ILE A 406 16.57 -39.40 -14.78
CA ILE A 406 15.25 -39.41 -14.13
C ILE A 406 15.11 -38.20 -13.21
N SER A 407 16.09 -37.92 -12.35
CA SER A 407 16.06 -36.80 -11.42
C SER A 407 15.99 -35.44 -12.11
N ARG A 408 16.91 -35.17 -13.05
CA ARG A 408 17.04 -33.84 -13.67
C ARG A 408 15.98 -33.56 -14.73
N LYS A 409 15.63 -34.55 -15.57
CA LYS A 409 14.72 -34.34 -16.70
C LYS A 409 13.26 -34.62 -16.36
N HIS A 410 12.99 -35.59 -15.48
CA HIS A 410 11.62 -36.04 -15.19
C HIS A 410 11.11 -35.56 -13.83
N LEU A 411 11.80 -35.89 -12.74
CA LEU A 411 11.37 -35.55 -11.39
C LEU A 411 11.38 -34.04 -11.15
N PHE A 412 12.45 -33.33 -11.51
CA PHE A 412 12.53 -31.88 -11.34
C PHE A 412 11.37 -31.17 -12.05
N LYS A 413 11.12 -31.51 -13.33
CA LYS A 413 10.04 -30.90 -14.13
C LYS A 413 8.66 -31.12 -13.50
N GLN A 414 8.39 -32.32 -12.98
CA GLN A 414 7.10 -32.61 -12.35
C GLN A 414 6.98 -31.99 -10.94
N ALA A 415 8.07 -31.97 -10.18
CA ALA A 415 8.12 -31.34 -8.85
C ALA A 415 8.05 -29.81 -8.91
N MET A 416 8.26 -29.19 -10.08
CA MET A 416 8.10 -27.75 -10.29
C MET A 416 6.64 -27.31 -10.32
N VAL A 417 5.68 -28.20 -10.57
CA VAL A 417 4.27 -27.81 -10.67
C VAL A 417 3.76 -27.14 -9.37
N PRO A 418 3.99 -27.70 -8.17
CA PRO A 418 3.63 -27.03 -6.92
C PRO A 418 4.47 -25.77 -6.61
N VAL A 419 5.71 -25.69 -7.12
CA VAL A 419 6.56 -24.49 -6.92
C VAL A 419 6.03 -23.33 -7.75
N VAL A 420 5.63 -23.57 -9.00
CA VAL A 420 5.04 -22.56 -9.88
C VAL A 420 3.75 -21.98 -9.31
N ASN A 421 2.97 -22.78 -8.57
CA ASN A 421 1.80 -22.30 -7.82
C ASN A 421 2.18 -21.23 -6.77
N GLY A 422 3.35 -21.35 -6.13
CA GLY A 422 3.82 -20.39 -5.13
C GLY A 422 4.54 -19.16 -5.70
N ILE A 423 4.90 -19.14 -6.99
CA ILE A 423 5.64 -18.01 -7.61
C ILE A 423 4.89 -16.68 -7.48
N PRO A 424 3.58 -16.59 -7.75
CA PRO A 424 2.86 -15.32 -7.58
C PRO A 424 2.88 -14.81 -6.14
N GLU A 425 2.82 -15.71 -5.15
CA GLU A 425 2.92 -15.33 -3.74
C GLU A 425 4.32 -14.84 -3.41
N ALA A 426 5.36 -15.53 -3.89
CA ALA A 426 6.74 -15.08 -3.72
C ALA A 426 6.98 -13.70 -4.33
N ILE A 427 6.44 -13.41 -5.53
CA ILE A 427 6.61 -12.13 -6.23
C ILE A 427 5.75 -11.03 -5.60
N LEU A 428 4.45 -11.23 -5.42
CA LEU A 428 3.57 -10.18 -4.86
C LEU A 428 3.84 -9.95 -3.37
N GLY A 429 4.33 -10.97 -2.65
CA GLY A 429 4.83 -10.84 -1.28
C GLY A 429 6.00 -9.87 -1.16
N THR A 430 6.79 -9.66 -2.23
CA THR A 430 7.87 -8.64 -2.22
C THR A 430 7.32 -7.22 -2.07
N ILE A 431 6.09 -6.95 -2.54
CA ILE A 431 5.43 -5.64 -2.39
C ILE A 431 5.01 -5.41 -0.94
N VAL A 432 4.64 -6.47 -0.21
CA VAL A 432 4.32 -6.39 1.23
C VAL A 432 5.53 -5.90 2.02
N GLY A 433 6.73 -6.23 1.54
CA GLY A 433 7.99 -5.86 2.17
C GLY A 433 8.35 -6.75 3.36
N ALA A 434 9.58 -6.62 3.82
CA ALA A 434 10.12 -7.45 4.88
C ALA A 434 10.20 -6.67 6.20
N THR A 435 9.13 -6.74 7.00
CA THR A 435 8.97 -5.92 8.21
C THR A 435 10.19 -5.90 9.12
N LEU A 436 10.79 -7.05 9.41
CA LEU A 436 11.97 -7.16 10.28
C LEU A 436 13.24 -6.67 9.59
N THR A 437 13.57 -7.22 8.42
CA THR A 437 14.80 -6.88 7.68
C THR A 437 14.84 -5.39 7.35
N GLU A 438 13.73 -4.83 6.86
CA GLU A 438 13.65 -3.42 6.53
C GLU A 438 13.76 -2.53 7.78
N THR A 439 13.15 -2.92 8.89
CA THR A 439 13.29 -2.16 10.15
C THR A 439 14.72 -2.17 10.66
N ILE A 440 15.39 -3.33 10.67
CA ILE A 440 16.76 -3.48 11.20
C ILE A 440 17.78 -2.70 10.35
N PHE A 441 17.61 -2.66 9.04
CA PHE A 441 18.48 -1.91 8.12
C PHE A 441 18.06 -0.44 7.96
N ALA A 442 17.00 0.01 8.63
CA ALA A 442 16.33 1.28 8.35
C ALA A 442 15.96 1.45 6.85
N PHE A 443 15.74 0.33 6.16
CA PHE A 443 15.47 0.30 4.74
C PHE A 443 14.09 0.91 4.45
N PRO A 444 13.99 1.89 3.53
CA PRO A 444 12.77 2.67 3.32
C PRO A 444 11.79 1.92 2.41
N GLY A 445 11.16 0.87 2.97
CA GLY A 445 10.21 -0.02 2.31
C GLY A 445 8.86 -0.14 3.02
N MET A 446 7.98 -0.94 2.41
CA MET A 446 6.59 -1.17 2.83
C MET A 446 6.47 -1.86 4.19
N GLY A 447 7.35 -2.81 4.47
CA GLY A 447 7.38 -3.56 5.72
C GLY A 447 7.78 -2.68 6.90
N LYS A 448 8.81 -1.84 6.73
CA LYS A 448 9.19 -0.85 7.75
C LYS A 448 8.08 0.17 7.98
N MET A 449 7.41 0.64 6.92
CA MET A 449 6.33 1.61 7.03
C MET A 449 5.16 1.13 7.90
N LEU A 450 4.83 -0.18 7.86
CA LEU A 450 3.83 -0.76 8.77
C LEU A 450 4.24 -0.60 10.24
N ILE A 451 5.49 -0.97 10.57
CA ILE A 451 6.02 -0.90 11.94
C ILE A 451 6.09 0.56 12.42
N ASP A 452 6.58 1.47 11.59
CA ASP A 452 6.65 2.89 11.89
C ASP A 452 5.25 3.48 12.14
N SER A 453 4.26 3.08 11.34
CA SER A 453 2.88 3.53 11.48
C SER A 453 2.25 3.06 12.78
N ILE A 454 2.52 1.82 13.22
CA ILE A 454 2.08 1.31 14.52
C ILE A 454 2.71 2.13 15.65
N LYS A 455 4.03 2.33 15.61
CA LYS A 455 4.75 3.12 16.63
C LYS A 455 4.28 4.56 16.69
N ALA A 456 3.89 5.14 15.56
CA ALA A 456 3.40 6.50 15.45
C ALA A 456 1.89 6.66 15.69
N THR A 457 1.17 5.57 15.99
CA THR A 457 -0.31 5.58 16.08
C THR A 457 -0.97 6.15 14.81
N ASN A 458 -0.35 5.91 13.65
CA ASN A 458 -0.91 6.27 12.36
C ASN A 458 -1.90 5.19 11.92
N ASN A 459 -3.03 5.17 12.60
CA ASN A 459 -4.04 4.11 12.51
C ASN A 459 -4.60 3.93 11.09
N ALA A 460 -4.81 5.03 10.35
CA ALA A 460 -5.26 4.98 8.97
C ALA A 460 -4.24 4.30 8.06
N MET A 461 -2.95 4.61 8.23
CA MET A 461 -1.88 3.98 7.46
C MET A 461 -1.78 2.47 7.76
N VAL A 462 -1.89 2.06 9.02
CA VAL A 462 -1.90 0.64 9.39
C VAL A 462 -3.05 -0.11 8.71
N VAL A 463 -4.29 0.40 8.78
CA VAL A 463 -5.45 -0.21 8.13
C VAL A 463 -5.27 -0.27 6.61
N GLY A 464 -4.80 0.82 5.99
CA GLY A 464 -4.56 0.88 4.55
C GLY A 464 -3.51 -0.13 4.08
N LEU A 465 -2.41 -0.27 4.80
CA LEU A 465 -1.37 -1.26 4.52
C LEU A 465 -1.87 -2.69 4.70
N VAL A 466 -2.58 -2.98 5.80
CA VAL A 466 -3.14 -4.33 6.03
C VAL A 466 -4.15 -4.71 4.95
N PHE A 467 -5.01 -3.77 4.51
CA PHE A 467 -5.91 -3.99 3.39
C PHE A 467 -5.14 -4.33 2.10
N LEU A 468 -4.10 -3.56 1.77
CA LEU A 468 -3.26 -3.81 0.60
C LEU A 468 -2.54 -5.16 0.68
N PHE A 469 -1.91 -5.47 1.81
CA PHE A 469 -1.16 -6.71 2.01
C PHE A 469 -2.09 -7.92 1.91
N THR A 470 -3.25 -7.87 2.56
CA THR A 470 -4.25 -8.93 2.48
C THR A 470 -4.76 -9.10 1.05
N SER A 471 -5.03 -7.99 0.35
CA SER A 471 -5.48 -8.03 -1.05
C SER A 471 -4.44 -8.66 -1.96
N LEU A 472 -3.17 -8.27 -1.84
CA LEU A 472 -2.06 -8.82 -2.61
C LEU A 472 -1.85 -10.32 -2.33
N SER A 473 -1.88 -10.73 -1.06
CA SER A 473 -1.76 -12.15 -0.68
C SER A 473 -2.92 -13.00 -1.22
N VAL A 474 -4.15 -12.47 -1.17
CA VAL A 474 -5.31 -13.22 -1.67
C VAL A 474 -5.30 -13.31 -3.20
N ILE A 475 -4.91 -12.23 -3.88
CA ILE A 475 -4.75 -12.20 -5.35
C ILE A 475 -3.61 -13.15 -5.76
N SER A 476 -2.49 -13.16 -5.04
CA SER A 476 -1.35 -14.01 -5.37
C SER A 476 -1.71 -15.49 -5.28
N LEU A 477 -2.44 -15.90 -4.24
CA LEU A 477 -2.96 -17.26 -4.11
C LEU A 477 -3.92 -17.61 -5.26
N LEU A 478 -4.77 -16.69 -5.69
CA LEU A 478 -5.66 -16.92 -6.84
C LEU A 478 -4.85 -17.10 -8.14
N LEU A 479 -3.85 -16.25 -8.37
CA LEU A 479 -2.96 -16.34 -9.53
C LEU A 479 -2.18 -17.65 -9.53
N GLY A 480 -1.69 -18.10 -8.36
CA GLY A 480 -1.00 -19.37 -8.20
C GLY A 480 -1.83 -20.56 -8.67
N ASP A 481 -3.11 -20.58 -8.29
CA ASP A 481 -4.02 -21.65 -8.71
C ASP A 481 -4.34 -21.62 -10.19
N LEU A 482 -4.44 -20.42 -10.78
CA LEU A 482 -4.61 -20.28 -12.23
C LEU A 482 -3.35 -20.75 -12.98
N LEU A 483 -2.16 -20.37 -12.53
CA LEU A 483 -0.90 -20.81 -13.12
C LEU A 483 -0.74 -22.33 -13.06
N MET A 484 -1.14 -22.96 -11.95
CA MET A 484 -1.07 -24.42 -11.79
C MET A 484 -1.94 -25.14 -12.84
N VAL A 485 -3.14 -24.65 -13.13
CA VAL A 485 -4.03 -25.22 -14.18
C VAL A 485 -3.50 -24.98 -15.58
N ILE A 486 -2.93 -23.80 -15.84
CA ILE A 486 -2.34 -23.47 -17.14
C ILE A 486 -1.13 -24.39 -17.40
N LEU A 487 -0.32 -24.67 -16.38
CA LEU A 487 0.88 -25.48 -16.50
C LEU A 487 0.58 -26.98 -16.63
N ASP A 488 -0.37 -27.52 -15.86
CA ASP A 488 -0.83 -28.90 -16.01
C ASP A 488 -2.36 -28.96 -16.16
N PRO A 489 -2.87 -29.02 -17.40
CA PRO A 489 -4.31 -29.02 -17.67
C PRO A 489 -5.02 -30.29 -17.18
N ARG A 490 -4.28 -31.32 -16.75
CA ARG A 490 -4.86 -32.51 -16.09
C ARG A 490 -5.36 -32.18 -14.69
N ILE A 491 -4.86 -31.10 -14.08
CA ILE A 491 -5.27 -30.63 -12.76
C ILE A 491 -6.63 -29.95 -12.90
N LYS A 492 -7.68 -30.65 -12.47
CA LYS A 492 -9.05 -30.11 -12.43
C LYS A 492 -9.28 -29.40 -11.10
N LEU A 493 -9.46 -28.08 -11.13
CA LEU A 493 -9.96 -27.32 -9.98
C LEU A 493 -11.43 -27.72 -9.71
N ALA A 494 -11.63 -28.68 -8.82
CA ALA A 494 -12.94 -29.15 -8.38
C ALA A 494 -13.32 -28.54 -7.02
N SER A 495 -14.62 -28.27 -6.84
CA SER A 495 -15.20 -27.71 -5.62
C SER A 495 -15.36 -28.72 -4.47
N LYS A 496 -15.03 -30.00 -4.67
CA LYS A 496 -15.24 -31.02 -3.64
C LYS A 496 -14.10 -30.93 -2.62
N GLY A 497 -14.48 -30.58 -1.39
CA GLY A 497 -13.60 -30.63 -0.23
C GLY A 497 -13.02 -32.03 -0.08
N GLY A 498 -11.73 -32.15 -0.38
CA GLY A 498 -10.90 -33.25 0.04
C GLY A 498 -9.82 -32.65 0.91
N LYS A 499 -9.75 -33.10 2.16
CA LYS A 499 -8.66 -32.83 3.10
C LYS A 499 -7.33 -32.97 2.36
N ARG A 500 -6.50 -31.92 2.39
CA ARG A 500 -5.08 -32.02 2.09
C ARG A 500 -4.33 -32.40 3.35
#